data_AF-A0A0L8FPZ1-F1
#
_entry.id   AF-A0A0L8FPZ1-F1
#
_cell.length_a   1.000
_cell.length_b   1.000
_cell.length_c   1.000
_cell.angle_alpha   90.00
_cell.angle_beta   90.00
_cell.angle_gamma   90.00
#
_symmetry.space_group_name_H-M   'P 1'
#
loop_
_entity.id
_entity.type
_entity.pdbx_description
1 polymer ?
#
loop_
_entity_poly.entity_id
_entity_poly.type
_entity_poly.pdbx_seq_one_letter_code
_entity_poly.pdbx_strand_id
1 'polypeptide(L)' 'DHIRNSGVLTKCNISSIEAILIKIQRRWSGHLSRKSNISIPKQLLFGQFPTGRSAGRPLLCFKDKLKDNLK' A
#
# COMPACT_ATOMS: atom_id res chain seq x y z
N ASP A 1 16.89 30.48 -12.94
CA ASP A 1 16.23 29.98 -11.72
C ASP A 1 15.74 28.56 -11.87
N HIS A 2 16.18 27.63 -11.02
CA HIS A 2 15.68 26.25 -11.00
C HIS A 2 15.08 25.94 -9.63
N ILE A 3 13.76 25.78 -9.57
CA ILE A 3 13.04 25.44 -8.34
C ILE A 3 12.67 23.96 -8.43
N ARG A 4 13.02 23.20 -7.39
CA ARG A 4 12.66 21.78 -7.28
C ARG A 4 11.15 21.63 -7.11
N ASN A 5 10.58 20.57 -7.69
CA ASN A 5 9.15 20.30 -7.60
C ASN A 5 8.63 20.23 -6.15
N SER A 6 9.44 19.69 -5.23
CA SER A 6 9.14 19.70 -3.80
C SER A 6 8.98 21.12 -3.24
N GLY A 7 9.82 22.07 -3.67
CA GLY A 7 9.71 23.47 -3.27
C GLY A 7 8.45 24.16 -3.80
N VAL A 8 7.99 23.78 -5.00
CA VAL A 8 6.71 24.26 -5.55
C VAL A 8 5.54 23.74 -4.72
N LEU A 9 5.53 22.44 -4.42
CA LEU A 9 4.48 21.80 -3.61
C LEU A 9 4.39 22.41 -2.20
N THR A 10 5.54 22.68 -1.55
CA THR A 10 5.57 23.33 -0.23
C THR A 10 5.02 24.75 -0.29
N LYS A 11 5.37 25.54 -1.32
CA LYS A 11 4.82 26.90 -1.50
C LYS A 11 3.31 26.91 -1.68
N CYS A 12 2.77 25.90 -2.38
CA CYS A 12 1.33 25.75 -2.59
C CYS A 12 0.61 25.03 -1.43
N ASN A 13 1.33 24.53 -0.43
CA ASN A 13 0.79 23.71 0.66
C ASN A 13 0.05 22.44 0.15
N ILE A 14 0.54 21.83 -0.93
CA ILE A 14 -0.04 20.64 -1.55
C ILE A 14 0.85 19.42 -1.26
N SER A 15 0.23 18.28 -0.98
CA SER A 15 0.96 17.02 -0.84
C SER A 15 1.39 16.45 -2.20
N SER A 16 2.59 15.88 -2.27
CA SER A 16 3.01 15.08 -3.44
C SER A 16 2.03 13.94 -3.72
N ILE A 17 1.90 13.56 -4.99
CA ILE A 17 1.11 12.41 -5.42
C ILE A 17 1.56 11.14 -4.69
N GLU A 18 2.86 10.97 -4.46
CA GLU A 18 3.41 9.84 -3.70
C GLU A 18 2.88 9.81 -2.26
N ALA A 19 2.85 10.96 -1.58
CA ALA A 19 2.33 11.08 -0.23
C ALA A 19 0.82 10.77 -0.18
N ILE A 20 0.07 11.18 -1.19
CA ILE A 20 -1.36 10.88 -1.32
C ILE A 20 -1.57 9.37 -1.51
N LEU A 21 -0.80 8.72 -2.38
CA LEU A 21 -0.87 7.28 -2.62
C LEU A 21 -0.56 6.48 -1.36
N ILE A 22 0.51 6.84 -0.63
CA ILE A 22 0.87 6.20 0.65
C ILE A 22 -0.26 6.35 1.66
N LYS A 23 -0.87 7.54 1.76
CA LYS A 23 -1.99 7.79 2.67
C LYS A 23 -3.21 6.91 2.36
N ILE A 24 -3.56 6.77 1.08
CA ILE A 24 -4.66 5.91 0.63
C ILE A 24 -4.36 4.45 0.94
N GLN A 25 -3.16 3.97 0.56
CA GLN A 25 -2.72 2.60 0.80
C GLN A 25 -2.75 2.25 2.29
N ARG A 26 -2.26 3.12 3.18
CA ARG A 26 -2.31 2.93 4.64
C ARG A 26 -3.73 2.85 5.15
N ARG A 27 -4.62 3.75 4.70
CA ARG A 27 -6.02 3.79 5.14
C ARG A 27 -6.78 2.52 4.73
N TRP A 28 -6.58 2.07 3.49
CA TRP A 28 -7.20 0.86 2.97
C TRP A 28 -6.68 -0.41 3.65
N SER A 29 -5.36 -0.48 3.90
CA SER A 29 -4.73 -1.59 4.60
C SER A 29 -5.20 -1.71 6.05
N GLY A 30 -5.28 -0.58 6.76
CA GLY A 30 -5.83 -0.55 8.12
C GLY A 30 -7.31 -0.96 8.16
N HIS A 31 -8.10 -0.56 7.16
CA HIS A 31 -9.48 -1.01 7.02
C HIS A 31 -9.57 -2.53 6.79
N LEU A 32 -8.78 -3.08 5.86
CA LEU A 32 -8.76 -4.52 5.57
C LEU A 32 -8.25 -5.34 6.76
N SER A 33 -7.32 -4.82 7.56
CA SER A 33 -6.85 -5.49 8.78
C SER A 33 -8.00 -5.76 9.76
N ARG A 34 -8.99 -4.87 9.83
CA ARG A 34 -10.18 -5.00 10.69
C ARG A 34 -11.32 -5.81 10.06
N LYS A 35 -11.31 -6.03 8.74
CA LYS A 35 -12.30 -6.91 8.07
C LYS A 35 -12.06 -8.37 8.44
N SER A 36 -13.11 -9.17 8.32
CA SER A 36 -13.05 -10.62 8.59
C SER A 36 -12.06 -11.34 7.66
N ASN A 37 -11.42 -12.40 8.16
CA ASN A 37 -10.45 -13.23 7.42
C ASN A 37 -11.08 -14.07 6.31
N ILE A 38 -12.41 -14.22 6.30
CA ILE A 38 -13.15 -14.83 5.19
C ILE A 38 -13.39 -13.86 4.03
N SER A 39 -13.11 -12.56 4.22
CA SER A 39 -13.35 -11.57 3.19
C SER A 39 -12.33 -11.71 2.07
N ILE A 40 -12.80 -11.96 0.84
CA ILE A 40 -11.98 -12.13 -0.36
C ILE A 40 -10.92 -11.02 -0.52
N PRO A 41 -11.22 -9.72 -0.34
CA PRO A 41 -10.21 -8.67 -0.43
C PRO A 41 -9.07 -8.82 0.58
N LYS A 42 -9.36 -9.28 1.81
CA LYS A 42 -8.32 -9.49 2.83
C LYS A 42 -7.48 -10.72 2.48
N GLN A 43 -8.13 -11.81 2.06
CA GLN A 43 -7.43 -13.02 1.65
C GLN A 43 -6.52 -12.78 0.45
N LEU A 44 -6.98 -12.02 -0.54
CA LEU A 44 -6.18 -11.66 -1.72
C LEU A 44 -4.98 -10.79 -1.32
N LEU A 45 -5.23 -9.72 -0.56
CA LEU A 45 -4.22 -8.71 -0.21
C LEU A 45 -3.11 -9.26 0.70
N PHE A 46 -3.48 -10.14 1.63
CA PHE A 46 -2.54 -10.79 2.55
C PHE A 46 -2.05 -12.16 2.03
N GLY A 47 -2.56 -12.60 0.87
CA GLY A 47 -2.27 -13.89 0.28
C GLY A 47 -2.67 -15.09 1.16
N GLN A 48 -3.75 -14.96 1.91
CA GLN A 48 -4.31 -16.03 2.75
C GLN A 48 -5.30 -16.93 1.99
N PHE A 49 -5.35 -16.82 0.66
CA PHE A 49 -6.28 -17.60 -0.15
C PHE A 49 -5.82 -19.08 -0.20
N PRO A 50 -6.65 -20.05 0.20
CA PRO A 50 -6.25 -21.45 0.32
C PRO A 50 -5.90 -22.11 -1.03
N THR A 51 -6.58 -21.69 -2.09
CA THR A 51 -6.56 -22.32 -3.40
C THR A 51 -5.86 -21.42 -4.41
N GLY A 52 -4.56 -21.63 -4.65
CA GLY A 52 -3.84 -20.89 -5.71
C GLY A 52 -2.41 -20.49 -5.38
N ARG A 53 -1.85 -20.93 -4.25
CA ARG A 53 -0.42 -20.81 -4.01
C ARG A 53 0.31 -21.99 -4.62
N SER A 54 1.19 -21.70 -5.58
CA SER A 54 2.13 -22.69 -6.11
C SER A 54 3.05 -23.19 -5.01
N ALA A 55 3.25 -24.50 -4.92
CA ALA A 55 4.26 -25.09 -4.05
C ALA A 55 5.65 -24.62 -4.53
N GLY A 56 6.34 -23.80 -3.73
CA GLY A 56 7.61 -23.18 -4.12
C GLY A 56 7.91 -21.89 -3.35
N ARG A 57 8.74 -21.01 -3.93
CA ARG A 57 9.09 -19.72 -3.33
C ARG A 57 7.83 -18.85 -3.15
N PRO A 58 7.59 -18.27 -1.96
CA PRO A 58 6.51 -17.32 -1.78
C PRO A 58 6.60 -16.16 -2.78
N LEU A 59 5.52 -15.91 -3.52
CA LEU A 59 5.41 -14.74 -4.40
C LEU A 59 5.37 -13.46 -3.57
N LEU A 60 5.95 -12.39 -4.12
CA LEU A 60 5.90 -11.06 -3.51
C LEU A 60 4.44 -10.65 -3.32
N CYS A 61 4.01 -10.46 -2.09
CA CYS A 61 2.63 -10.09 -1.79
C CYS A 61 2.50 -8.56 -1.69
N PHE A 62 1.27 -8.05 -1.91
CA PHE A 62 0.97 -6.62 -1.74
C PHE A 62 1.38 -6.11 -0.34
N LYS A 63 1.18 -6.93 0.70
CA LYS A 63 1.64 -6.62 2.06
C LYS A 63 3.14 -6.36 2.17
N ASP A 64 3.96 -7.03 1.38
CA ASP A 64 5.41 -6.85 1.43
C ASP A 64 5.82 -5.50 0.85
N LYS A 65 5.15 -5.05 -0.23
CA LYS A 65 5.32 -3.69 -0.78
C LYS A 65 4.76 -2.60 0.14
N LEU A 66 3.72 -2.88 0.93
CA LEU A 66 3.25 -1.94 1.94
C LEU A 66 4.30 -1.63 3.01
N LYS A 67 5.17 -2.58 3.35
CA LYS A 67 6.22 -2.36 4.37
C LYS A 67 7.18 -1.26 3.94
N ASP A 68 7.50 -1.18 2.66
CA ASP A 68 8.37 -0.12 2.09
C ASP A 68 7.76 1.27 2.29
N ASN A 69 6.42 1.36 2.26
CA ASN A 69 5.66 2.59 2.42
C ASN A 69 5.35 2.93 3.90
N LEU A 70 5.73 2.06 4.83
CA LEU A 70 5.50 2.22 6.27
C LEU A 70 6.78 2.62 7.03
N LYS A 71 7.89 2.77 6.31
CA LYS A 71 9.22 3.09 6.84
C LYS A 71 9.38 4.57 7.14
#